data_AF-A0AAV1U6F0-F1
#
_entry.id   AF-A0AAV1U6F0-F1
#
_cell.length_a   1.000
_cell.length_b   1.000
_cell.length_c   1.000
_cell.angle_alpha   90.00
_cell.angle_beta   90.00
_cell.angle_gamma   90.00
#
_symmetry.space_group_name_H-M   'P 1'
#
loop_
_entity.id
_entity.type
_entity.pdbx_description
1 polymer ?
#
loop_
_entity_poly.entity_id
_entity_poly.type
_entity_poly.pdbx_seq_one_letter_code
_entity_poly.pdbx_strand_id
1 'polypeptide(L)'
;MIPEDILGAAMRLEAFSDADFAADKTDRKSMTGGIVMLNGMAVSWGAWKQGGVSLSTMEAEFVARELLGLREMLCEVGVEPALPMQLWVDNQAVITQIAG
;
A
#
# COMPACT_ATOMS: atom_id res chain seq x y z
N MET A 1 22.59 10.38 -16.68
CA MET A 1 22.12 9.18 -17.40
C MET A 1 22.09 8.07 -16.36
N ILE A 2 20.90 7.56 -16.02
CA ILE A 2 20.77 6.43 -15.09
C ILE A 2 21.27 5.19 -15.85
N PRO A 3 22.16 4.37 -15.26
CA PRO A 3 22.67 3.17 -15.91
C PRO A 3 21.53 2.22 -16.34
N GLU A 4 21.60 1.67 -17.56
CA GLU A 4 20.54 0.81 -18.14
C GLU A 4 20.33 -0.49 -17.35
N ASP A 5 21.35 -0.94 -16.62
CA ASP A 5 21.33 -2.03 -15.66
C ASP A 5 20.39 -1.77 -14.47
N ILE A 6 20.10 -0.51 -14.14
CA ILE A 6 19.06 -0.14 -13.17
C ILE A 6 17.66 -0.19 -13.80
N LEU A 7 17.54 0.16 -15.09
CA LEU A 7 16.27 0.17 -15.83
C LEU A 7 15.79 -1.22 -16.26
N GLY A 8 16.71 -2.18 -16.45
CA GLY A 8 16.39 -3.55 -16.89
C GLY A 8 15.97 -4.51 -15.77
N ALA A 9 16.09 -4.11 -14.50
CA ALA A 9 15.71 -4.95 -13.37
C ALA A 9 14.21 -4.80 -13.09
N ALA A 10 13.46 -5.90 -13.21
CA ALA A 10 12.05 -5.95 -12.86
C ALA A 10 11.84 -5.44 -11.42
N MET A 11 11.18 -4.28 -11.28
CA MET A 11 11.01 -3.65 -9.98
C MET A 11 9.78 -4.22 -9.26
N ARG A 12 10.01 -5.00 -8.21
CA ARG A 12 8.94 -5.58 -7.40
C ARG A 12 8.33 -4.51 -6.50
N LEU A 13 7.04 -4.24 -6.70
CA LEU A 13 6.29 -3.32 -5.85
C LEU A 13 5.33 -4.10 -4.94
N GLU A 14 5.44 -3.85 -3.65
CA GLU A 14 4.61 -4.47 -2.61
C GLU A 14 4.06 -3.38 -1.70
N ALA A 15 2.83 -3.52 -1.26
CA ALA A 15 2.27 -2.66 -0.24
C ALA A 15 1.59 -3.48 0.86
N PHE A 16 1.67 -2.97 2.08
CA PHE A 16 1.12 -3.60 3.27
C PHE A 16 0.23 -2.59 3.99
N SER A 17 -0.92 -3.06 4.44
CA SER A 17 -1.86 -2.32 5.27
C SER A 17 -2.07 -3.07 6.58
N ASP A 18 -2.10 -2.32 7.67
CA ASP A 18 -2.33 -2.82 9.03
C ASP A 18 -3.33 -1.90 9.75
N ALA A 19 -4.23 -2.49 10.51
CA ALA A 19 -5.40 -1.80 11.02
C ALA A 19 -5.67 -2.14 12.50
N ASP A 20 -5.26 -1.25 13.40
CA ASP A 20 -5.53 -1.42 14.82
C ASP A 20 -6.88 -0.79 15.20
N PHE A 21 -7.89 -1.66 15.41
CA PHE A 21 -9.20 -1.25 15.91
C PHE A 21 -9.11 -0.78 17.37
N ALA A 22 -9.65 0.42 17.65
CA ALA A 22 -9.74 1.01 18.99
C ALA A 22 -8.38 1.18 19.73
N ALA A 23 -7.27 1.35 18.99
CA ALA A 23 -5.97 1.68 19.56
C ALA A 23 -5.99 2.95 20.43
N ASP A 24 -6.82 3.93 20.07
CA ASP A 24 -7.00 5.14 20.87
C ASP A 24 -8.04 4.92 21.98
N LYS A 25 -7.58 4.77 23.22
CA LYS A 25 -8.42 4.58 24.41
C LYS A 25 -9.32 5.78 24.75
N THR A 26 -9.06 6.94 24.15
CA THR A 26 -9.78 8.19 24.40
C THR A 26 -11.01 8.30 23.51
N ASP A 27 -10.83 8.04 22.21
CA ASP A 27 -11.87 8.25 21.20
C ASP A 27 -12.43 6.93 20.62
N ARG A 28 -11.83 5.78 20.95
CA ARG A 28 -12.07 4.46 20.31
C ARG A 28 -12.00 4.49 18.79
N LYS A 29 -11.21 5.41 18.25
CA LYS A 29 -10.94 5.51 16.82
C LYS A 29 -9.80 4.57 16.46
N SER A 30 -9.92 3.98 15.28
CA SER A 30 -8.93 3.06 14.75
C SER A 30 -7.76 3.81 14.16
N MET A 31 -6.58 3.20 14.19
CA MET A 31 -5.41 3.68 13.47
C MET A 31 -5.11 2.72 12.33
N THR A 32 -4.93 3.26 11.14
CA THR A 32 -4.45 2.52 9.98
C THR A 32 -3.01 2.88 9.73
N GLY A 33 -2.16 1.88 9.58
CA GLY A 33 -0.82 2.01 9.04
C GLY A 33 -0.75 1.47 7.60
N GLY A 34 0.11 2.07 6.79
CA GLY A 34 0.45 1.56 5.46
C GLY A 34 1.93 1.73 5.17
N ILE A 35 2.50 0.79 4.43
CA ILE A 35 3.88 0.86 3.92
C ILE A 35 3.93 0.33 2.49
N VAL A 36 4.70 1.01 1.63
CA VAL A 36 4.99 0.62 0.25
C VAL A 36 6.47 0.31 0.14
N MET A 37 6.78 -0.84 -0.46
CA MET A 37 8.12 -1.36 -0.66
C MET A 37 8.44 -1.47 -2.15
N LEU A 38 9.67 -1.09 -2.50
CA LEU A 38 10.26 -1.23 -3.82
C LEU A 38 11.50 -2.13 -3.69
N ASN A 39 11.48 -3.30 -4.34
CA ASN A 39 12.56 -4.29 -4.26
C ASN A 39 12.98 -4.63 -2.81
N GLY A 40 12.00 -4.70 -1.89
CA GLY A 40 12.23 -4.96 -0.47
C GLY A 40 12.69 -3.75 0.37
N MET A 41 12.82 -2.57 -0.23
CA MET A 41 13.12 -1.32 0.48
C MET A 41 11.85 -0.50 0.69
N ALA A 42 11.63 0.00 1.91
CA ALA A 42 10.53 0.90 2.21
C ALA A 42 10.73 2.26 1.53
N VAL A 43 9.76 2.70 0.74
CA VAL A 43 9.81 3.97 -0.02
C VAL A 43 8.70 4.96 0.37
N SER A 44 7.57 4.47 0.88
CA SER A 44 6.50 5.29 1.47
C SER A 44 5.94 4.57 2.69
N TRP A 45 5.64 5.31 3.75
CA TRP A 45 4.97 4.79 4.94
C TRP A 45 4.17 5.89 5.61
N GLY A 46 3.12 5.52 6.30
CA GLY A 46 2.31 6.47 7.05
C GLY A 46 1.31 5.78 7.96
N ALA A 47 0.81 6.54 8.93
CA ALA A 47 -0.30 6.11 9.77
C ALA A 47 -1.33 7.23 9.89
N TRP A 48 -2.60 6.87 9.81
CA TRP A 48 -3.73 7.79 9.90
C TRP A 48 -4.76 7.33 10.91
N LYS A 49 -5.30 8.30 11.67
CA LYS A 49 -6.42 8.08 12.57
C LYS A 49 -7.73 8.11 11.78
N GLN A 50 -8.51 7.04 11.83
CA GLN A 50 -9.75 6.94 11.07
C GLN A 50 -10.83 7.87 11.63
N GLY A 51 -11.52 8.58 10.73
CA GLY A 51 -12.62 9.48 11.05
C GLY A 51 -14.00 8.80 11.10
N GLY A 52 -14.13 7.60 10.54
CA GLY A 52 -15.40 6.85 10.42
C GLY A 52 -15.25 5.36 10.78
N VAL A 53 -16.37 4.64 10.82
CA VAL A 53 -16.46 3.24 11.31
C VAL A 53 -16.04 2.20 10.25
N SER A 54 -15.93 2.60 8.98
CA SER A 54 -15.58 1.68 7.89
C SER A 54 -14.05 1.52 7.76
N LEU A 55 -13.48 0.57 8.51
CA LEU A 55 -12.05 0.22 8.45
C LEU A 55 -11.63 -0.27 7.06
N SER A 56 -12.24 -1.36 6.60
CA SER A 56 -11.67 -2.20 5.54
C SER A 56 -11.54 -1.51 4.18
N THR A 57 -12.53 -0.70 3.82
CA THR A 57 -12.59 -0.06 2.50
C THR A 57 -11.62 1.12 2.42
N MET A 58 -11.55 1.93 3.48
CA MET A 58 -10.71 3.12 3.50
C MET A 58 -9.22 2.77 3.51
N GLU A 59 -8.86 1.66 4.14
CA GLU A 59 -7.50 1.13 4.23
C GLU A 59 -7.00 0.60 2.89
N ALA A 60 -7.77 -0.28 2.27
CA ALA A 60 -7.45 -0.82 0.96
C ALA A 60 -7.41 0.27 -0.11
N GLU A 61 -8.35 1.23 -0.08
CA GLU A 61 -8.36 2.37 -1.00
C GLU A 61 -7.14 3.28 -0.83
N PHE A 62 -6.73 3.55 0.40
CA PHE A 62 -5.55 4.38 0.66
C PHE A 62 -4.29 3.72 0.12
N VAL A 63 -4.06 2.45 0.47
CA VAL A 63 -2.85 1.74 0.06
C VAL A 63 -2.82 1.48 -1.46
N ALA A 64 -3.98 1.21 -2.07
CA ALA A 64 -4.09 1.11 -3.52
C ALA A 64 -3.76 2.44 -4.23
N ARG A 65 -4.17 3.59 -3.68
CA ARG A 65 -3.83 4.90 -4.23
C ARG A 65 -2.33 5.20 -4.16
N GLU A 66 -1.68 4.90 -3.04
CA GLU A 66 -0.22 5.07 -2.89
C GLU A 66 0.55 4.17 -3.87
N LEU A 67 0.15 2.90 -3.96
CA LEU A 67 0.75 1.92 -4.87
C LEU A 67 0.60 2.36 -6.35
N LEU A 68 -0.58 2.84 -6.74
CA LEU A 68 -0.83 3.34 -8.09
C LEU A 68 -0.03 4.63 -8.38
N GLY A 69 0.00 5.56 -7.43
CA GLY A 69 0.77 6.80 -7.56
C GLY A 69 2.25 6.53 -7.75
N LEU A 70 2.82 5.59 -6.99
CA LEU A 70 4.21 5.19 -7.15
C LEU A 70 4.45 4.48 -8.48
N ARG A 71 3.53 3.62 -8.94
CA ARG A 71 3.62 3.01 -10.28
C ARG A 71 3.69 4.08 -11.37
N GLU A 72 2.79 5.06 -11.35
CA GLU A 72 2.78 6.13 -12.36
C GLU A 72 4.10 6.93 -12.32
N MET A 73 4.59 7.28 -11.13
CA MET A 73 5.88 7.97 -10.99
C MET A 73 7.05 7.15 -11.54
N LEU A 74 7.06 5.84 -11.34
CA LEU A 74 8.10 4.94 -11.87
C LEU A 74 8.02 4.88 -13.41
N CYS A 75 6.81 4.75 -13.96
CA CYS A 75 6.59 4.78 -15.41
C CYS A 75 7.05 6.10 -16.04
N GLU A 76 6.82 7.25 -15.38
CA GLU A 76 7.29 8.57 -15.84
C GLU A 76 8.83 8.65 -15.92
N VAL A 77 9.54 7.95 -15.04
CA VAL A 77 11.02 7.88 -15.02
C VAL A 77 11.55 6.77 -15.95
N GLY A 78 10.66 6.08 -16.68
CA GLY A 78 11.00 5.03 -17.65
C GLY A 78 11.19 3.65 -17.03
N VAL A 79 10.80 3.46 -15.77
CA VAL A 79 10.92 2.17 -15.07
C VAL A 79 9.56 1.51 -14.95
N GLU A 80 9.41 0.33 -15.56
CA GLU A 80 8.17 -0.43 -15.46
C GLU A 80 8.21 -1.37 -14.24
N PRO A 81 7.30 -1.20 -13.25
CA PRO A 81 7.20 -2.13 -12.14
C PRO A 81 6.66 -3.48 -12.58
N ALA A 82 7.16 -4.54 -11.95
CA ALA A 82 6.75 -5.91 -12.21
C ALA A 82 5.28 -6.13 -11.83
N LEU A 83 4.55 -6.81 -12.71
CA LEU A 83 3.15 -7.21 -12.49
C LEU A 83 3.07 -8.70 -12.08
N PRO A 84 2.10 -9.08 -11.23
CA PRO A 84 1.17 -8.22 -10.51
C PRO A 84 1.84 -7.51 -9.31
N MET A 85 1.47 -6.25 -9.09
CA MET A 85 1.82 -5.56 -7.85
C MET A 85 1.07 -6.22 -6.68
N GLN A 86 1.76 -6.48 -5.57
CA GLN A 86 1.19 -7.21 -4.44
C GLN A 86 0.69 -6.25 -3.36
N LEU A 87 -0.56 -6.42 -2.95
CA LEU A 87 -1.17 -5.70 -1.84
C LEU A 87 -1.53 -6.70 -0.74
N TRP A 88 -0.96 -6.51 0.44
CA TRP A 88 -1.22 -7.29 1.64
C TRP A 88 -2.08 -6.47 2.59
N VAL A 89 -3.25 -6.99 2.96
CA VAL A 89 -4.18 -6.35 3.90
C VAL A 89 -4.53 -7.37 4.96
N ASP A 90 -4.37 -7.01 6.23
CA ASP A 90 -4.63 -7.88 7.39
C ASP A 90 -6.12 -8.01 7.74
N ASN A 91 -6.98 -7.25 7.08
CA ASN A 91 -8.41 -7.27 7.34
C ASN A 91 -9.11 -8.47 6.66
N GLN A 92 -9.40 -9.50 7.46
CA GLN A 92 -10.16 -10.71 7.10
C GLN A 92 -11.43 -10.47 6.26
N ALA A 93 -12.07 -9.29 6.38
CA ALA A 93 -13.27 -8.95 5.61
C ALA A 93 -13.00 -8.69 4.11
N VAL A 94 -11.82 -8.17 3.74
CA VAL A 94 -11.48 -7.79 2.35
C VAL A 94 -11.16 -9.01 1.48
N ILE A 95 -10.52 -10.02 2.06
CA ILE A 95 -10.13 -11.26 1.35
C ILE A 95 -11.37 -12.02 0.82
N THR A 96 -12.54 -11.84 1.44
CA THR A 96 -13.77 -12.55 1.06
C THR A 96 -14.51 -11.88 -0.12
N GLN A 97 -14.26 -10.59 -0.42
CA GLN A 97 -14.95 -9.86 -1.50
C GLN A 97 -14.27 -9.92 -2.87
N ILE A 98 -13.02 -10.35 -2.95
CA ILE A 98 -12.25 -10.43 -4.21
C ILE A 98 -12.43 -11.80 -4.90
N ALA A 99 -12.93 -12.82 -4.20
CA ALA A 99 -13.13 -14.18 -4.71
C ALA A 99 -14.57 -14.49 -5.17
N GLY A 100 -15.42 -13.47 -5.34
CA GLY A 100 -16.82 -13.60 -5.76
C GLY A 100 -17.08 -13.17 -7.19
#